data_AF-A0AA88I6Z1-F1
#
_entry.id   AF-A0AA88I6Z1-F1
#
_cell.length_a   1.000
_cell.length_b   1.000
_cell.length_c   1.000
_cell.angle_alpha   90.00
_cell.angle_beta   90.00
_cell.angle_gamma   90.00
#
_symmetry.space_group_name_H-M   'P 1'
#
loop_
_entity.id
_entity.type
_entity.pdbx_description
1 polymer ?
#
loop_
_entity_poly.entity_id
_entity_poly.type
_entity_poly.pdbx_seq_one_letter_code
_entity_poly.pdbx_strand_id
1 'polypeptide(L)'
;MDSNEVLDSSIRSASYNILLQIAFRIITFALNAFIIHYVDIAVLGLLNVRFYLLFSTILFVSREAFRRVCQSCSERDDWRKVINLVWLTVISTVISACVFSWIWLNVLSWPEGELAEKYRSGVLAISFSCILESFFEPVYVFSQAFMYIKLRVVIDSLGMILRVLGMVVTVYLAPQYAVEAGYFGQVGVSILYLCGFWGFFYYEFWRRKKNDEPALPIQSLSGFLPKFPAGEEVLDWHLAKLVWSFFVQGLAKQALTEGEKYLMTITSFLTMAEQGVFDIVNNLGSIAVRFLLLPIEDAAYFYFTKQLRRVPLEQQDEKAVSEASNVLFLLIRFMTLFGLSAVFLGVPIAKTVLALYGGETLTSSVGPFLMQLNCGLILLLALNGVTEGYATATVSKAELDMYVKYIFLFFFAI
;
A
#
# COMPACT_ATOMS: atom_id res chain seq x y z
N MET A 1 21.04 -30.81 -6.85
CA MET A 1 19.73 -30.61 -6.22
C MET A 1 18.70 -31.11 -7.21
N ASP A 2 17.95 -32.13 -6.80
CA ASP A 2 16.99 -32.79 -7.69
C ASP A 2 15.79 -31.86 -7.92
N SER A 3 15.21 -31.86 -9.12
CA SER A 3 14.17 -30.87 -9.50
C SER A 3 12.94 -30.95 -8.59
N ASN A 4 12.67 -32.14 -8.03
CA ASN A 4 11.62 -32.37 -7.04
C ASN A 4 11.96 -31.75 -5.67
N GLU A 5 13.20 -31.76 -5.20
CA GLU A 5 13.60 -31.13 -3.92
C GLU A 5 13.53 -29.59 -4.00
N VAL A 6 13.85 -29.02 -5.17
CA VAL A 6 13.72 -27.58 -5.43
C VAL A 6 12.24 -27.17 -5.47
N LEU A 7 11.40 -27.98 -6.12
CA LEU A 7 9.96 -27.75 -6.16
C LEU A 7 9.33 -27.87 -4.76
N ASP A 8 9.70 -28.89 -3.99
CA ASP A 8 9.15 -29.14 -2.65
C ASP A 8 9.59 -28.07 -1.63
N SER A 9 10.85 -27.62 -1.71
CA SER A 9 11.33 -26.49 -0.90
C SER A 9 10.71 -25.15 -1.31
N SER A 10 10.44 -24.94 -2.60
CA SER A 10 9.75 -23.75 -3.11
C SER A 10 8.27 -23.73 -2.68
N ILE A 11 7.58 -24.87 -2.74
CA ILE A 11 6.19 -25.02 -2.29
C ILE A 11 6.10 -24.82 -0.76
N ARG A 12 7.03 -25.39 0.02
CA ARG A 12 7.09 -25.15 1.48
C ARG A 12 7.37 -23.68 1.79
N SER A 13 8.29 -23.04 1.10
CA SER A 13 8.58 -21.61 1.29
C SER A 13 7.37 -20.73 0.92
N ALA A 14 6.66 -21.06 -0.18
CA ALA A 14 5.43 -20.39 -0.58
C ALA A 14 4.31 -20.59 0.46
N SER A 15 4.12 -21.81 0.96
CA SER A 15 3.10 -22.10 1.96
C SER A 15 3.39 -21.44 3.31
N TYR A 16 4.64 -21.41 3.75
CA TYR A 16 5.04 -20.66 4.95
C TYR A 16 4.81 -19.16 4.79
N ASN A 17 5.11 -18.58 3.63
CA ASN A 17 4.82 -17.17 3.36
C ASN A 17 3.31 -16.87 3.38
N ILE A 18 2.49 -17.74 2.78
CA ILE A 18 1.03 -17.59 2.79
C ILE A 18 0.51 -17.68 4.24
N LEU A 19 0.92 -18.69 5.01
CA LEU A 19 0.53 -18.85 6.41
C LEU A 19 0.93 -17.64 7.27
N LEU A 20 2.15 -17.14 7.07
CA LEU A 20 2.66 -15.99 7.79
C LEU A 20 1.89 -14.71 7.43
N GLN A 21 1.57 -14.49 6.15
CA GLN A 21 0.72 -13.37 5.73
C GLN A 21 -0.69 -13.45 6.33
N ILE A 22 -1.29 -14.65 6.37
CA ILE A 22 -2.58 -14.88 7.01
C ILE A 22 -2.49 -14.58 8.51
N ALA A 23 -1.48 -15.09 9.21
CA ALA A 23 -1.29 -14.85 10.63
C ALA A 23 -1.14 -13.35 10.96
N PHE A 24 -0.32 -12.61 10.22
CA PHE A 24 -0.16 -11.17 10.42
C PHE A 24 -1.45 -10.39 10.22
N ARG A 25 -2.26 -10.78 9.23
CA ARG A 25 -3.56 -10.15 9.00
C ARG A 25 -4.59 -10.49 10.08
N ILE A 26 -4.60 -11.72 10.60
CA ILE A 26 -5.45 -12.10 11.75
C ILE A 26 -5.06 -11.31 13.00
N ILE A 27 -3.75 -11.18 13.26
CA ILE A 27 -3.25 -10.38 14.38
C ILE A 27 -3.68 -8.92 14.21
N THR A 28 -3.47 -8.34 13.03
CA THR A 28 -3.87 -6.95 12.76
C THR A 28 -5.38 -6.76 12.92
N PHE A 29 -6.18 -7.71 12.43
CA PHE A 29 -7.63 -7.71 12.59
C PHE A 29 -8.06 -7.71 14.07
N ALA A 30 -7.45 -8.58 14.87
CA ALA A 30 -7.74 -8.69 16.30
C ALA A 30 -7.31 -7.43 17.07
N LEU A 31 -6.16 -6.85 16.73
CA LEU A 31 -5.68 -5.62 17.35
C LEU A 31 -6.53 -4.41 16.97
N ASN A 32 -7.01 -4.32 15.73
CA ASN A 32 -7.98 -3.29 15.34
C ASN A 32 -9.32 -3.47 16.07
N ALA A 33 -9.80 -4.70 16.24
CA ALA A 33 -11.00 -4.99 17.03
C ALA A 33 -10.82 -4.50 18.48
N PHE A 34 -9.67 -4.81 19.07
CA PHE A 34 -9.31 -4.35 20.41
C PHE A 34 -9.35 -2.81 20.50
N ILE A 35 -8.70 -2.09 19.57
CA ILE A 35 -8.64 -0.63 19.60
C ILE A 35 -10.04 0.00 19.56
N ILE A 36 -10.97 -0.54 18.77
CA ILE A 36 -12.34 -0.02 18.63
C ILE A 36 -13.10 -0.01 19.97
N HIS A 37 -12.78 -0.91 20.89
CA HIS A 37 -13.47 -0.97 22.19
C HIS A 37 -13.00 0.08 23.20
N TYR A 38 -11.89 0.78 22.94
CA TYR A 38 -11.29 1.73 23.88
C TYR A 38 -11.23 3.16 23.32
N VAL A 39 -11.51 3.34 22.02
CA VAL A 39 -11.35 4.60 21.31
C VAL A 39 -12.62 4.96 20.56
N ASP A 40 -12.98 6.24 20.57
CA ASP A 40 -14.08 6.77 19.76
C ASP A 40 -13.82 6.55 18.26
N ILE A 41 -14.84 6.14 17.52
CA ILE A 41 -14.76 5.96 16.07
C ILE A 41 -14.29 7.23 15.36
N ALA A 42 -14.65 8.43 15.84
CA ALA A 42 -14.22 9.68 15.24
C ALA A 42 -12.69 9.84 15.28
N VAL A 43 -12.02 9.32 16.32
CA VAL A 43 -10.55 9.26 16.37
C VAL A 43 -10.02 8.32 15.29
N LEU A 44 -10.64 7.16 15.10
CA LEU A 44 -10.23 6.20 14.07
C LEU A 44 -10.41 6.76 12.66
N GLY A 45 -11.50 7.47 12.38
CA GLY A 45 -11.68 8.19 11.12
C GLY A 45 -10.61 9.27 10.91
N LEU A 46 -10.28 10.02 11.95
CA LEU A 46 -9.22 11.02 11.89
C LEU A 46 -7.85 10.38 11.58
N LEU A 47 -7.50 9.28 12.25
CA LEU A 47 -6.22 8.59 12.10
C LEU A 47 -6.11 7.83 10.76
N ASN A 48 -7.04 6.92 10.49
CA ASN A 48 -6.96 5.96 9.38
C ASN A 48 -7.41 6.53 8.04
N VAL A 49 -8.23 7.59 8.04
CA VAL A 49 -8.66 8.25 6.82
C VAL A 49 -7.85 9.53 6.63
N ARG A 50 -8.03 10.53 7.50
CA ARG A 50 -7.49 11.87 7.22
C ARG A 50 -5.98 12.01 7.37
N PHE A 51 -5.40 11.55 8.47
CA PHE A 51 -3.95 11.61 8.67
C PHE A 51 -3.21 10.61 7.79
N TYR A 52 -3.75 9.39 7.64
CA TYR A 52 -3.22 8.42 6.68
C TYR A 52 -3.19 8.99 5.26
N LEU A 53 -4.29 9.61 4.79
CA LEU A 53 -4.37 10.17 3.45
C LEU A 53 -3.36 11.31 3.26
N LEU A 54 -3.18 12.18 4.25
CA LEU A 54 -2.15 13.22 4.20
C LEU A 54 -0.75 12.60 4.05
N PHE A 55 -0.43 11.64 4.92
CA PHE A 55 0.84 10.94 4.94
C PHE A 55 1.12 10.22 3.61
N SER A 56 0.16 9.43 3.13
CA SER A 56 0.29 8.64 1.90
C SER A 56 0.41 9.56 0.68
N THR A 57 -0.39 10.64 0.63
CA THR A 57 -0.35 11.61 -0.48
C THR A 57 1.00 12.33 -0.56
N ILE A 58 1.48 12.89 0.57
CA ILE A 58 2.76 13.62 0.58
C ILE A 58 3.88 12.74 0.06
N LEU A 59 4.02 11.54 0.64
CA LEU A 59 5.12 10.64 0.30
C LEU A 59 4.98 10.05 -1.09
N PHE A 60 3.78 9.64 -1.50
CA PHE A 60 3.56 9.10 -2.84
C PHE A 60 3.95 10.13 -3.91
N VAL A 61 3.45 11.36 -3.80
CA VAL A 61 3.75 12.46 -4.73
C VAL A 61 5.24 12.80 -4.72
N SER A 62 5.91 12.77 -3.56
CA SER A 62 7.28 13.25 -3.45
C SER A 62 8.37 12.23 -3.76
N ARG A 63 8.12 10.92 -3.58
CA ARG A 63 9.19 9.90 -3.60
C ARG A 63 8.98 8.70 -4.51
N GLU A 64 7.74 8.32 -4.80
CA GLU A 64 7.47 7.00 -5.40
C GLU A 64 8.07 6.88 -6.80
N ALA A 65 8.00 7.95 -7.59
CA ALA A 65 8.61 7.98 -8.92
C ALA A 65 10.14 7.84 -8.88
N PHE A 66 10.79 8.47 -7.90
CA PHE A 66 12.24 8.36 -7.70
C PHE A 66 12.64 6.95 -7.30
N ARG A 67 11.92 6.34 -6.35
CA ARG A 67 12.16 4.94 -5.95
C ARG A 67 12.06 4.01 -7.16
N ARG A 68 10.97 4.12 -7.92
CA ARG A 68 10.74 3.23 -9.07
C ARG A 68 11.85 3.30 -10.12
N VAL A 69 12.40 4.48 -10.37
CA VAL A 69 13.50 4.66 -11.34
C VAL A 69 14.83 4.23 -10.74
N CYS A 70 15.21 4.80 -9.61
CA CYS A 70 16.57 4.67 -9.08
C CYS A 70 16.85 3.29 -8.46
N GLN A 71 15.82 2.52 -8.11
CA GLN A 71 15.98 1.12 -7.69
C GLN A 71 16.40 0.19 -8.83
N SER A 72 16.18 0.59 -10.08
CA SER A 72 16.60 -0.19 -11.26
C SER A 72 18.07 0.04 -11.64
N CYS A 73 18.73 1.00 -10.99
CA CYS A 73 20.15 1.30 -11.23
C CYS A 73 21.04 0.14 -10.73
N SER A 74 22.15 -0.05 -11.43
CA SER A 74 23.13 -1.11 -11.23
C SER A 74 24.46 -0.57 -10.71
N GLU A 75 25.44 -1.45 -10.50
CA GLU A 75 26.81 -1.06 -10.13
C GLU A 75 27.51 -0.18 -11.17
N ARG A 76 27.07 -0.22 -12.43
CA ARG A 76 27.72 0.48 -13.56
C ARG A 76 27.31 1.94 -13.67
N ASP A 77 26.22 2.32 -13.03
CA ASP A 77 25.67 3.67 -13.10
C ASP A 77 26.49 4.64 -12.21
N ASP A 78 26.54 5.92 -12.57
CA ASP A 78 27.21 6.93 -11.74
C ASP A 78 26.35 7.24 -10.50
N TRP A 79 26.63 6.51 -9.42
CA TRP A 79 25.92 6.64 -8.14
C TRP A 79 25.97 8.06 -7.56
N ARG A 80 26.93 8.91 -7.94
CA ARG A 80 26.91 10.32 -7.51
C ARG A 80 25.72 11.06 -8.12
N LYS A 81 25.49 10.90 -9.42
CA LYS A 81 24.35 11.49 -10.14
C LYS A 81 23.02 10.91 -9.65
N VAL A 82 22.97 9.60 -9.39
CA VAL A 82 21.78 8.92 -8.84
C VAL A 82 21.44 9.46 -7.45
N ILE A 83 22.42 9.59 -6.56
CA ILE A 83 22.21 10.15 -5.21
C ILE A 83 21.74 11.59 -5.28
N ASN A 84 22.37 12.44 -6.10
CA ASN A 84 21.93 13.82 -6.31
C ASN A 84 20.47 13.89 -6.80
N LEU A 85 20.08 12.99 -7.70
CA LEU A 85 18.71 12.89 -8.19
C LEU A 85 17.74 12.46 -7.07
N VAL A 86 18.12 11.47 -6.25
CA VAL A 86 17.29 11.01 -5.13
C VAL A 86 17.16 12.09 -4.04
N TRP A 87 18.15 12.95 -3.84
CA TRP A 87 18.02 14.08 -2.89
C TRP A 87 16.95 15.10 -3.29
N LEU A 88 16.53 15.14 -4.56
CA LEU A 88 15.37 15.94 -4.95
C LEU A 88 14.08 15.48 -4.27
N THR A 89 14.01 14.22 -3.78
CA THR A 89 12.89 13.73 -2.97
C THR A 89 12.70 14.55 -1.70
N VAL A 90 13.76 15.06 -1.07
CA VAL A 90 13.67 15.90 0.14
C VAL A 90 13.02 17.23 -0.20
N ILE A 91 13.49 17.88 -1.26
CA ILE A 91 12.92 19.15 -1.74
C ILE A 91 11.45 18.96 -2.13
N SER A 92 11.15 17.91 -2.91
CA SER A 92 9.79 17.58 -3.30
C SER A 92 8.91 17.28 -2.09
N THR A 93 9.42 16.60 -1.06
CA THR A 93 8.67 16.28 0.15
C THR A 93 8.38 17.52 0.97
N VAL A 94 9.33 18.44 1.11
CA VAL A 94 9.10 19.72 1.81
C VAL A 94 8.03 20.53 1.08
N ILE A 95 8.11 20.65 -0.25
CA ILE A 95 7.10 21.37 -1.04
C ILE A 95 5.72 20.72 -0.87
N SER A 96 5.63 19.40 -1.08
CA SER A 96 4.38 18.66 -0.91
C SER A 96 3.83 18.78 0.51
N ALA A 97 4.68 18.64 1.53
CA ALA A 97 4.29 18.78 2.93
C ALA A 97 3.72 20.16 3.22
N CYS A 98 4.34 21.23 2.73
CA CYS A 98 3.82 22.59 2.88
C CYS A 98 2.47 22.77 2.17
N VAL A 99 2.35 22.34 0.91
CA VAL A 99 1.13 22.48 0.11
C VAL A 99 -0.03 21.67 0.72
N PHE A 100 0.17 20.39 1.00
CA PHE A 100 -0.89 19.53 1.54
C PHE A 100 -1.23 19.87 2.99
N SER A 101 -0.25 20.26 3.83
CA SER A 101 -0.57 20.79 5.17
C SER A 101 -1.44 22.04 5.08
N TRP A 102 -1.12 22.96 4.16
CA TRP A 102 -1.90 24.17 3.99
C TRP A 102 -3.33 23.85 3.55
N ILE A 103 -3.51 22.92 2.59
CA ILE A 103 -4.83 22.44 2.17
C ILE A 103 -5.58 21.82 3.36
N TRP A 104 -4.94 20.94 4.13
CA TRP A 104 -5.57 20.26 5.27
C TRP A 104 -6.00 21.23 6.38
N LEU A 105 -5.25 22.30 6.60
CA LEU A 105 -5.54 23.26 7.66
C LEU A 105 -6.50 24.38 7.24
N ASN A 106 -6.48 24.80 5.97
CA ASN A 106 -7.17 26.01 5.53
C ASN A 106 -8.30 25.77 4.53
N VAL A 107 -8.32 24.61 3.84
CA VAL A 107 -9.32 24.31 2.82
C VAL A 107 -10.29 23.25 3.32
N LEU A 108 -9.81 22.21 4.01
CA LEU A 108 -10.65 21.13 4.50
C LEU A 108 -11.42 21.51 5.78
N SER A 109 -12.58 20.88 5.97
CA SER A 109 -13.39 21.05 7.18
C SER A 109 -12.65 20.52 8.42
N TRP A 110 -12.72 21.23 9.54
CA TRP A 110 -12.09 20.78 10.78
C TRP A 110 -12.96 19.72 11.49
N PRO A 111 -12.35 18.78 12.23
CA PRO A 111 -13.11 17.91 13.11
C PRO A 111 -13.78 18.71 14.24
N GLU A 112 -14.90 18.21 14.77
CA GLU A 112 -15.66 18.84 15.84
C GLU A 112 -15.12 18.47 17.24
N GLY A 113 -15.43 19.31 18.23
CA GLY A 113 -15.13 19.04 19.65
C GLY A 113 -13.63 19.01 19.99
N GLU A 114 -13.26 18.16 20.94
CA GLU A 114 -11.88 18.01 21.46
C GLU A 114 -10.86 17.61 20.36
N LEU A 115 -11.33 16.99 19.27
CA LEU A 115 -10.48 16.60 18.15
C LEU A 115 -9.91 17.82 17.41
N ALA A 116 -10.61 18.96 17.40
CA ALA A 116 -10.17 20.19 16.75
C ALA A 116 -8.85 20.71 17.34
N GLU A 117 -8.69 20.61 18.66
CA GLU A 117 -7.50 21.07 19.37
C GLU A 117 -6.25 20.28 18.97
N LYS A 118 -6.42 18.98 18.73
CA LYS A 118 -5.34 18.06 18.36
C LYS A 118 -5.08 18.01 16.86
N TYR A 119 -6.05 18.45 16.06
CA TYR A 119 -6.00 18.33 14.60
C TYR A 119 -4.78 19.03 13.99
N ARG A 120 -4.56 20.30 14.36
CA ARG A 120 -3.44 21.10 13.85
C ARG A 120 -2.09 20.46 14.17
N SER A 121 -1.91 20.04 15.42
CA SER A 121 -0.69 19.34 15.87
C SER A 121 -0.48 18.04 15.10
N GLY A 122 -1.55 17.28 14.86
CA GLY A 122 -1.49 16.06 14.05
C GLY A 122 -1.08 16.31 12.60
N VAL A 123 -1.67 17.30 11.91
CA VAL A 123 -1.30 17.66 10.53
C VAL A 123 0.18 18.04 10.44
N LEU A 124 0.67 18.85 11.38
CA LEU A 124 2.06 19.28 11.41
C LEU A 124 3.02 18.12 11.75
N ALA A 125 2.66 17.27 12.72
CA ALA A 125 3.46 16.12 13.10
C ALA A 125 3.56 15.08 11.99
N ILE A 126 2.46 14.79 11.29
CA ILE A 126 2.44 13.89 10.14
C ILE A 126 3.32 14.46 9.01
N SER A 127 3.19 15.74 8.71
CA SER A 127 3.98 16.38 7.65
C SER A 127 5.47 16.43 8.00
N PHE A 128 5.79 16.67 9.27
CA PHE A 128 7.16 16.55 9.79
C PHE A 128 7.69 15.12 9.68
N SER A 129 6.87 14.11 9.97
CA SER A 129 7.23 12.70 9.81
C SER A 129 7.59 12.38 8.34
N CYS A 130 6.84 12.90 7.37
CA CYS A 130 7.15 12.73 5.95
C CYS A 130 8.50 13.36 5.59
N ILE A 131 8.79 14.56 6.11
CA ILE A 131 10.08 15.23 5.90
C ILE A 131 11.22 14.38 6.50
N LEU A 132 11.07 13.85 7.71
CA LEU A 132 12.04 12.93 8.31
C LEU A 132 12.27 11.69 7.44
N GLU A 133 11.21 11.11 6.88
CA GLU A 133 11.33 9.95 6.00
C GLU A 133 12.12 10.27 4.73
N SER A 134 11.98 11.48 4.18
CA SER A 134 12.70 11.87 2.97
C SER A 134 14.23 11.81 3.13
N PHE A 135 14.76 11.96 4.36
CA PHE A 135 16.21 11.93 4.62
C PHE A 135 16.83 10.53 4.60
N PHE A 136 16.05 9.45 4.69
CA PHE A 136 16.60 8.09 4.53
C PHE A 136 16.48 7.56 3.10
N GLU A 137 15.80 8.28 2.19
CA GLU A 137 15.55 7.84 0.81
C GLU A 137 16.83 7.50 0.01
N PRO A 138 17.92 8.29 0.06
CA PRO A 138 19.15 7.93 -0.66
C PRO A 138 19.72 6.57 -0.23
N VAL A 139 19.67 6.31 1.08
CA VAL A 139 20.15 5.06 1.68
C VAL A 139 19.20 3.91 1.38
N TYR A 140 17.89 4.16 1.42
CA TYR A 140 16.87 3.18 1.07
C TYR A 140 17.00 2.74 -0.39
N VAL A 141 17.02 3.68 -1.34
CA VAL A 141 17.13 3.39 -2.77
C VAL A 141 18.39 2.59 -3.06
N PHE A 142 19.52 3.00 -2.49
CA PHE A 142 20.77 2.24 -2.59
C PHE A 142 20.59 0.82 -2.03
N SER A 143 20.03 0.66 -0.83
CA SER A 143 19.80 -0.66 -0.25
C SER A 143 18.98 -1.58 -1.16
N GLN A 144 17.98 -1.03 -1.85
CA GLN A 144 17.10 -1.81 -2.72
C GLN A 144 17.77 -2.16 -4.05
N ALA A 145 18.51 -1.23 -4.66
CA ALA A 145 19.28 -1.49 -5.88
C ALA A 145 20.33 -2.60 -5.70
N PHE A 146 20.91 -2.69 -4.49
CA PHE A 146 21.89 -3.73 -4.12
C PHE A 146 21.26 -4.94 -3.40
N MET A 147 19.93 -5.11 -3.49
CA MET A 147 19.23 -6.28 -2.99
C MET A 147 19.38 -6.56 -1.49
N TYR A 148 19.56 -5.52 -0.67
CA TYR A 148 19.47 -5.61 0.80
C TYR A 148 18.00 -5.73 1.28
N ILE A 149 17.27 -6.69 0.72
CA ILE A 149 15.84 -6.90 0.99
C ILE A 149 15.60 -7.22 2.48
N LYS A 150 16.51 -7.97 3.11
CA LYS A 150 16.43 -8.31 4.54
C LYS A 150 16.42 -7.08 5.44
N LEU A 151 17.21 -6.06 5.11
CA LEU A 151 17.27 -4.81 5.88
C LEU A 151 15.91 -4.12 5.91
N ARG A 152 15.31 -3.96 4.73
CA ARG A 152 13.96 -3.39 4.58
C ARG A 152 12.93 -4.19 5.37
N VAL A 153 12.90 -5.51 5.21
CA VAL A 153 11.92 -6.36 5.89
C VAL A 153 12.02 -6.23 7.41
N VAL A 154 13.24 -6.20 7.96
CA VAL A 154 13.46 -6.05 9.40
C VAL A 154 13.00 -4.66 9.88
N ILE A 155 13.42 -3.59 9.20
CA ILE A 155 13.08 -2.22 9.59
C ILE A 155 11.57 -1.97 9.46
N ASP A 156 10.94 -2.41 8.37
CA ASP A 156 9.48 -2.29 8.15
C ASP A 156 8.71 -3.05 9.23
N SER A 157 9.16 -4.24 9.61
CA SER A 157 8.53 -5.05 10.68
C SER A 157 8.65 -4.39 12.04
N LEU A 158 9.84 -3.85 12.38
CA LEU A 158 10.04 -3.11 13.64
C LEU A 158 9.18 -1.84 13.68
N GLY A 159 9.05 -1.12 12.57
CA GLY A 159 8.17 0.04 12.46
C GLY A 159 6.69 -0.31 12.67
N MET A 160 6.23 -1.40 12.06
CA MET A 160 4.85 -1.88 12.26
C MET A 160 4.60 -2.28 13.72
N ILE A 161 5.53 -3.01 14.35
CA ILE A 161 5.45 -3.38 15.77
C ILE A 161 5.39 -2.13 16.65
N LEU A 162 6.28 -1.15 16.43
CA LEU A 162 6.31 0.10 17.18
C LEU A 162 4.99 0.85 17.08
N ARG A 163 4.44 0.98 15.86
CA ARG A 163 3.17 1.67 15.62
C ARG A 163 2.00 0.96 16.31
N VAL A 164 1.89 -0.34 16.11
CA VAL A 164 0.75 -1.11 16.59
C VAL A 164 0.78 -1.28 18.11
N LEU A 165 1.92 -1.72 18.67
CA LEU A 165 2.03 -1.87 20.13
C LEU A 165 1.98 -0.53 20.84
N GLY A 166 2.58 0.52 20.27
CA GLY A 166 2.47 1.88 20.80
C GLY A 166 1.01 2.33 20.89
N MET A 167 0.25 2.16 19.81
CA MET A 167 -1.18 2.49 19.79
C MET A 167 -1.96 1.65 20.81
N VAL A 168 -1.79 0.33 20.83
CA VAL A 168 -2.50 -0.58 21.74
C VAL A 168 -2.21 -0.25 23.21
N VAL A 169 -0.94 -0.02 23.57
CA VAL A 169 -0.53 0.31 24.94
C VAL A 169 -1.10 1.68 25.36
N THR A 170 -1.00 2.69 24.50
CA THR A 170 -1.55 4.01 24.83
C THR A 170 -3.06 3.97 24.97
N VAL A 171 -3.76 3.27 24.08
CA VAL A 171 -5.21 3.12 24.13
C VAL A 171 -5.67 2.40 25.39
N TYR A 172 -4.93 1.38 25.84
CA TYR A 172 -5.24 0.65 27.07
C TYR A 172 -4.96 1.47 28.35
N LEU A 173 -3.83 2.19 28.41
CA LEU A 173 -3.41 2.90 29.62
C LEU A 173 -3.97 4.33 29.73
N ALA A 174 -4.15 5.01 28.59
CA ALA A 174 -4.54 6.41 28.52
C ALA A 174 -5.26 6.72 27.19
N PRO A 175 -6.51 6.24 27.02
CA PRO A 175 -7.26 6.34 25.76
C PRO A 175 -7.45 7.77 25.26
N GLN A 176 -7.45 8.75 26.16
CA GLN A 176 -7.52 10.17 25.80
C GLN A 176 -6.37 10.65 24.91
N TYR A 177 -5.22 9.96 24.91
CA TYR A 177 -4.05 10.30 24.08
C TYR A 177 -3.98 9.48 22.79
N ALA A 178 -5.07 8.80 22.38
CA ALA A 178 -5.06 7.95 21.18
C ALA A 178 -4.72 8.71 19.89
N VAL A 179 -5.16 9.96 19.74
CA VAL A 179 -4.83 10.80 18.57
C VAL A 179 -3.34 11.11 18.55
N GLU A 180 -2.80 11.51 19.69
CA GLU A 180 -1.38 11.84 19.89
C GLU A 180 -0.49 10.62 19.69
N ALA A 181 -0.90 9.46 20.20
CA ALA A 181 -0.22 8.19 19.95
C ALA A 181 -0.14 7.87 18.46
N GLY A 182 -1.20 8.18 17.70
CA GLY A 182 -1.21 8.01 16.26
C GLY A 182 -0.14 8.83 15.55
N TYR A 183 -0.15 10.16 15.71
CA TYR A 183 0.78 11.02 14.98
C TYR A 183 2.22 11.00 15.56
N PHE A 184 2.41 10.91 16.88
CA PHE A 184 3.76 10.77 17.45
C PHE A 184 4.32 9.37 17.23
N GLY A 185 3.47 8.34 17.23
CA GLY A 185 3.86 7.00 16.83
C GLY A 185 4.39 6.98 15.40
N GLN A 186 3.74 7.72 14.48
CA GLN A 186 4.25 7.88 13.12
C GLN A 186 5.62 8.59 13.08
N VAL A 187 5.81 9.67 13.83
CA VAL A 187 7.12 10.33 13.95
C VAL A 187 8.17 9.36 14.50
N GLY A 188 7.84 8.55 15.49
CA GLY A 188 8.71 7.51 16.04
C GLY A 188 9.12 6.46 15.00
N VAL A 189 8.19 6.02 14.16
CA VAL A 189 8.49 5.12 13.03
C VAL A 189 9.42 5.79 12.02
N SER A 190 9.20 7.06 11.68
CA SER A 190 10.08 7.79 10.74
C SER A 190 11.49 7.97 11.30
N ILE A 191 11.63 8.20 12.61
CA ILE A 191 12.95 8.23 13.30
C ILE A 191 13.61 6.84 13.27
N LEU A 192 12.85 5.77 13.52
CA LEU A 192 13.36 4.40 13.44
C LEU A 192 13.88 4.08 12.03
N TYR A 193 13.17 4.49 10.98
CA TYR A 193 13.64 4.32 9.61
C TYR A 193 14.94 5.09 9.35
N LEU A 194 14.99 6.36 9.74
CA LEU A 194 16.18 7.18 9.60
C LEU A 194 17.39 6.56 10.31
N CYS A 195 17.27 6.28 11.61
CA CYS A 195 18.35 5.71 12.40
C CYS A 195 18.71 4.29 11.95
N GLY A 196 17.73 3.47 11.59
CA GLY A 196 17.92 2.08 11.18
C GLY A 196 18.71 1.96 9.87
N PHE A 197 18.31 2.69 8.83
CA PHE A 197 19.00 2.64 7.53
C PHE A 197 20.40 3.26 7.60
N TRP A 198 20.53 4.46 8.16
CA TRP A 198 21.83 5.12 8.28
C TRP A 198 22.78 4.36 9.21
N GLY A 199 22.27 3.87 10.34
CA GLY A 199 23.03 3.06 11.29
C GLY A 199 23.50 1.72 10.71
N PHE A 200 22.66 1.06 9.91
CA PHE A 200 23.05 -0.17 9.22
C PHE A 200 24.21 0.07 8.24
N PHE A 201 24.13 1.09 7.39
CA PHE A 201 25.20 1.35 6.43
C PHE A 201 26.49 1.87 7.09
N TYR A 202 26.38 2.58 8.21
CA TYR A 202 27.54 2.90 9.04
C TYR A 202 28.27 1.61 9.48
N TYR A 203 27.52 0.65 10.01
CA TYR A 203 28.05 -0.64 10.43
C TYR A 203 28.59 -1.46 9.25
N GLU A 204 27.86 -1.50 8.12
CA GLU A 204 28.23 -2.26 6.93
C GLU A 204 29.56 -1.76 6.33
N PHE A 205 29.74 -0.44 6.21
CA PHE A 205 31.01 0.13 5.73
C PHE A 205 32.16 -0.13 6.69
N TRP A 206 31.92 -0.03 8.00
CA TRP A 206 32.92 -0.39 9.00
C TRP A 206 33.30 -1.87 8.93
N ARG A 207 32.32 -2.78 8.81
CA ARG A 207 32.52 -4.22 8.73
C ARG A 207 33.33 -4.59 7.49
N ARG A 208 32.95 -4.06 6.32
CA ARG A 208 33.64 -4.32 5.05
C ARG A 208 35.09 -3.83 5.08
N LYS A 209 35.34 -2.62 5.60
CA LYS A 209 36.70 -2.08 5.76
C LYS A 209 37.56 -2.93 6.70
N LYS A 210 36.97 -3.48 7.77
CA LYS A 210 37.67 -4.34 8.73
C LYS A 210 38.02 -5.71 8.13
N ASN A 211 37.14 -6.25 7.30
CA ASN A 211 37.27 -7.59 6.72
C ASN A 211 37.95 -7.61 5.33
N ASP A 212 38.38 -6.46 4.83
CA ASP A 212 38.93 -6.28 3.47
C ASP A 212 37.98 -6.82 2.37
N GLU A 213 36.67 -6.64 2.56
CA GLU A 213 35.63 -7.04 1.61
C GLU A 213 35.58 -6.07 0.41
N PRO A 214 35.11 -6.51 -0.78
CA PRO A 214 34.98 -5.67 -1.96
C PRO A 214 34.21 -4.36 -1.68
N ALA A 215 34.77 -3.26 -2.16
CA ALA A 215 34.19 -1.94 -2.00
C ALA A 215 32.87 -1.82 -2.78
N LEU A 216 31.85 -1.27 -2.12
CA LEU A 216 30.62 -0.85 -2.77
C LEU A 216 30.87 0.45 -3.56
N PRO A 217 30.00 0.79 -4.54
CA PRO A 217 30.11 2.06 -5.27
C PRO A 217 30.06 3.30 -4.38
N ILE A 218 29.44 3.19 -3.20
CA ILE A 218 29.51 4.16 -2.11
C ILE A 218 30.29 3.54 -0.95
N GLN A 219 31.33 4.24 -0.48
CA GLN A 219 32.27 3.71 0.52
C GLN A 219 32.15 4.35 1.91
N SER A 220 31.35 5.41 2.04
CA SER A 220 31.19 6.17 3.28
C SER A 220 29.81 6.79 3.36
N LEU A 221 29.39 7.17 4.58
CA LEU A 221 28.14 7.90 4.78
C LEU A 221 28.11 9.24 4.04
N SER A 222 29.25 9.93 3.93
CA SER A 222 29.37 11.16 3.15
C SER A 222 29.18 10.95 1.65
N GLY A 223 29.29 9.70 1.17
CA GLY A 223 28.96 9.35 -0.21
C GLY A 223 27.45 9.31 -0.48
N PHE A 224 26.61 9.22 0.55
CA PHE A 224 25.16 9.37 0.44
C PHE A 224 24.69 10.82 0.45
N LEU A 225 25.57 11.80 0.67
CA LEU A 225 25.23 13.23 0.62
C LEU A 225 25.35 13.76 -0.82
N PRO A 226 24.56 14.79 -1.18
CA PRO A 226 24.63 15.33 -2.52
C PRO A 226 25.98 16.03 -2.75
N LYS A 227 26.57 15.81 -3.92
CA LYS A 227 27.88 16.36 -4.31
C LYS A 227 27.71 17.20 -5.57
N PHE A 228 28.22 18.43 -5.52
CA PHE A 228 28.12 19.40 -6.62
C PHE A 228 29.52 19.74 -7.15
N PRO A 229 30.15 18.84 -7.92
CA PRO A 229 31.44 19.14 -8.57
C PRO A 229 31.27 20.27 -9.58
N ALA A 230 32.22 21.20 -9.60
CA ALA A 230 32.24 22.29 -10.57
C ALA A 230 32.59 21.74 -11.96
N GLY A 231 31.75 22.03 -12.97
CA GLY A 231 32.00 21.69 -14.37
C GLY A 231 31.58 20.28 -14.81
N GLU A 232 31.03 19.46 -13.92
CA GLU A 232 30.44 18.16 -14.27
C GLU A 232 28.90 18.23 -14.20
N GLU A 233 28.23 17.38 -14.97
CA GLU A 233 26.78 17.21 -14.86
C GLU A 233 26.39 16.64 -13.49
N VAL A 234 25.58 17.38 -12.75
CA VAL A 234 25.16 17.02 -11.39
C VAL A 234 24.10 15.92 -11.38
N LEU A 235 23.24 15.88 -12.41
CA LEU A 235 22.09 14.99 -12.51
C LEU A 235 22.17 14.15 -13.78
N ASP A 236 21.65 12.93 -13.68
CA ASP A 236 21.35 12.12 -14.85
C ASP A 236 19.98 12.55 -15.41
N TRP A 237 20.01 13.27 -16.52
CA TRP A 237 18.81 13.79 -17.17
C TRP A 237 17.93 12.71 -17.80
N HIS A 238 18.51 11.55 -18.15
CA HIS A 238 17.73 10.42 -18.64
C HIS A 238 16.88 9.85 -17.50
N LEU A 239 17.49 9.61 -16.34
CA LEU A 239 16.77 9.18 -15.15
C LEU A 239 15.75 10.23 -14.69
N ALA A 240 16.09 11.52 -14.70
CA ALA A 240 15.15 12.58 -14.32
C ALA A 240 13.90 12.62 -15.22
N LYS A 241 14.05 12.46 -16.53
CA LYS A 241 12.92 12.39 -17.47
C LYS A 241 12.05 11.15 -17.23
N LEU A 242 12.68 10.03 -16.86
CA LEU A 242 11.97 8.81 -16.50
C LEU A 242 11.21 8.98 -15.18
N VAL A 243 11.80 9.65 -14.19
CA VAL A 243 11.13 10.02 -12.93
C VAL A 243 9.90 10.86 -13.22
N TRP A 244 10.00 11.88 -14.07
CA TRP A 244 8.85 12.69 -14.47
C TRP A 244 7.73 11.85 -15.11
N SER A 245 8.09 10.91 -15.98
CA SER A 245 7.12 10.03 -16.65
C SER A 245 6.38 9.14 -15.63
N PHE A 246 7.10 8.55 -14.67
CA PHE A 246 6.48 7.76 -13.61
C PHE A 246 5.73 8.59 -12.58
N PHE A 247 6.11 9.84 -12.36
CA PHE A 247 5.38 10.77 -11.51
C PHE A 247 3.98 11.02 -12.05
N VAL A 248 3.85 11.37 -13.34
CA VAL A 248 2.54 11.61 -13.98
C VAL A 248 1.66 10.34 -13.94
N GLN A 249 2.23 9.17 -14.25
CA GLN A 249 1.52 7.90 -14.12
C GLN A 249 1.11 7.59 -12.68
N GLY A 250 1.98 7.95 -11.73
CA GLY A 250 1.75 7.77 -10.31
C GLY A 250 0.52 8.54 -9.84
N LEU A 251 0.37 9.81 -10.23
CA LEU A 251 -0.78 10.63 -9.79
C LEU A 251 -2.12 9.97 -10.13
N ALA A 252 -2.24 9.41 -11.34
CA ALA A 252 -3.45 8.70 -11.74
C ALA A 252 -3.65 7.43 -10.90
N LYS A 253 -2.58 6.68 -10.62
CA LYS A 253 -2.63 5.52 -9.71
C LYS A 253 -3.05 5.90 -8.29
N GLN A 254 -2.55 7.01 -7.76
CA GLN A 254 -2.90 7.49 -6.43
C GLN A 254 -4.38 7.87 -6.35
N ALA A 255 -4.90 8.57 -7.36
CA ALA A 255 -6.32 8.88 -7.45
C ALA A 255 -7.18 7.61 -7.54
N LEU A 256 -6.76 6.61 -8.30
CA LEU A 256 -7.46 5.32 -8.40
C LEU A 256 -7.42 4.51 -7.09
N THR A 257 -6.34 4.61 -6.33
CA THR A 257 -6.12 3.78 -5.12
C THR A 257 -6.74 4.40 -3.88
N GLU A 258 -6.59 5.71 -3.71
CA GLU A 258 -7.04 6.45 -2.53
C GLU A 258 -8.24 7.36 -2.84
N GLY A 259 -8.85 7.19 -4.03
CA GLY A 259 -9.97 8.01 -4.51
C GLY A 259 -11.14 8.07 -3.54
N GLU A 260 -11.48 6.94 -2.92
CA GLU A 260 -12.51 6.90 -1.89
C GLU A 260 -12.18 7.84 -0.71
N LYS A 261 -10.95 7.81 -0.20
CA LYS A 261 -10.53 8.63 0.95
C LYS A 261 -10.42 10.09 0.57
N TYR A 262 -9.99 10.40 -0.67
CA TYR A 262 -10.03 11.77 -1.20
C TYR A 262 -11.46 12.31 -1.24
N LEU A 263 -12.40 11.53 -1.76
CA LEU A 263 -13.81 11.94 -1.81
C LEU A 263 -14.34 12.18 -0.39
N MET A 264 -14.14 11.25 0.54
CA MET A 264 -14.58 11.40 1.94
C MET A 264 -13.98 12.63 2.61
N THR A 265 -12.69 12.91 2.34
CA THR A 265 -11.95 13.99 2.98
C THR A 265 -12.32 15.37 2.40
N ILE A 266 -12.49 15.47 1.07
CA ILE A 266 -12.72 16.73 0.35
C ILE A 266 -14.19 17.13 0.40
N THR A 267 -15.11 16.19 0.21
CA THR A 267 -16.53 16.52 -0.03
C THR A 267 -17.32 16.87 1.22
N SER A 268 -16.73 16.72 2.43
CA SER A 268 -17.39 16.96 3.72
C SER A 268 -18.72 16.23 3.92
N PHE A 269 -19.06 15.26 3.05
CA PHE A 269 -20.31 14.50 3.12
C PHE A 269 -20.37 13.54 4.30
N LEU A 270 -19.22 13.14 4.84
CA LEU A 270 -19.13 12.23 5.98
C LEU A 270 -18.47 12.92 7.17
N THR A 271 -19.10 12.78 8.34
CA THR A 271 -18.50 13.11 9.62
C THR A 271 -17.26 12.24 9.89
N MET A 272 -16.42 12.63 10.85
CA MET A 272 -15.25 11.81 11.23
C MET A 272 -15.65 10.42 11.73
N ALA A 273 -16.78 10.33 12.43
CA ALA A 273 -17.32 9.06 12.89
C ALA A 273 -17.75 8.19 11.69
N GLU A 274 -18.46 8.74 10.72
CA GLU A 274 -18.87 7.98 9.53
C GLU A 274 -17.67 7.54 8.67
N GLN A 275 -16.63 8.37 8.57
CA GLN A 275 -15.37 7.98 7.93
C GLN A 275 -14.70 6.80 8.64
N GLY A 276 -14.70 6.81 9.98
CA GLY A 276 -14.19 5.70 10.79
C GLY A 276 -15.00 4.42 10.61
N VAL A 277 -16.34 4.50 10.62
CA VAL A 277 -17.22 3.36 10.35
C VAL A 277 -16.96 2.82 8.95
N PHE A 278 -16.87 3.68 7.95
CA PHE A 278 -16.62 3.29 6.57
C PHE A 278 -15.29 2.53 6.44
N ASP A 279 -14.19 3.09 6.95
CA ASP A 279 -12.86 2.46 6.89
C ASP A 279 -12.86 1.08 7.55
N ILE A 280 -13.47 0.95 8.73
CA ILE A 280 -13.55 -0.32 9.45
C ILE A 280 -14.39 -1.34 8.67
N VAL A 281 -15.57 -0.94 8.20
CA VAL A 281 -16.50 -1.83 7.49
C VAL A 281 -15.92 -2.24 6.13
N ASN A 282 -15.23 -1.35 5.41
CA ASN A 282 -14.54 -1.66 4.16
C ASN A 282 -13.38 -2.65 4.39
N ASN A 283 -12.59 -2.44 5.45
CA ASN A 283 -11.52 -3.37 5.83
C ASN A 283 -12.06 -4.74 6.25
N LEU A 284 -13.23 -4.81 6.91
CA LEU A 284 -13.90 -6.05 7.26
C LEU A 284 -14.49 -6.76 6.02
N GLY A 285 -15.20 -6.02 5.17
CA GLY A 285 -15.82 -6.55 3.95
C GLY A 285 -14.81 -7.08 2.93
N SER A 286 -13.65 -6.43 2.81
CA SER A 286 -12.59 -6.84 1.89
C SER A 286 -11.79 -8.08 2.34
N ILE A 287 -12.04 -8.65 3.52
CA ILE A 287 -11.38 -9.88 3.99
C ILE A 287 -11.62 -11.03 3.02
N ALA A 288 -12.88 -11.29 2.64
CA ALA A 288 -13.21 -12.36 1.70
C ALA A 288 -12.51 -12.17 0.35
N VAL A 289 -12.48 -10.93 -0.15
CA VAL A 289 -11.76 -10.57 -1.38
C VAL A 289 -10.28 -10.90 -1.26
N ARG A 290 -9.65 -10.44 -0.18
CA ARG A 290 -8.20 -10.53 0.04
C ARG A 290 -7.67 -11.93 0.30
N PHE A 291 -8.50 -12.84 0.81
CA PHE A 291 -8.08 -14.19 1.20
C PHE A 291 -8.62 -15.30 0.31
N LEU A 292 -9.71 -15.06 -0.41
CA LEU A 292 -10.34 -16.07 -1.26
C LEU A 292 -10.31 -15.65 -2.72
N LEU A 293 -10.82 -14.45 -3.04
CA LEU A 293 -10.97 -14.04 -4.45
C LEU A 293 -9.62 -13.78 -5.12
N LEU A 294 -8.72 -13.01 -4.48
CA LEU A 294 -7.41 -12.70 -5.06
C LEU A 294 -6.57 -13.95 -5.38
N PRO A 295 -6.39 -14.93 -4.47
CA PRO A 295 -5.65 -16.15 -4.82
C PRO A 295 -6.28 -16.97 -5.96
N ILE A 296 -7.61 -16.99 -6.04
CA ILE A 296 -8.34 -17.68 -7.12
C ILE A 296 -8.13 -16.94 -8.44
N GLU A 297 -8.19 -15.61 -8.43
CA GLU A 297 -7.93 -14.75 -9.59
C GLU A 297 -6.50 -14.95 -10.13
N ASP A 298 -5.50 -14.92 -9.26
CA ASP A 298 -4.09 -15.16 -9.63
C ASP A 298 -3.91 -16.55 -10.24
N ALA A 299 -4.51 -17.57 -9.63
CA ALA A 299 -4.46 -18.94 -10.14
C ALA A 299 -5.17 -19.10 -11.49
N ALA A 300 -6.33 -18.45 -11.66
CA ALA A 300 -7.09 -18.46 -12.91
C ALA A 300 -6.30 -17.77 -14.03
N TYR A 301 -5.76 -16.57 -13.77
CA TYR A 301 -4.92 -15.84 -14.73
C TYR A 301 -3.70 -16.67 -15.15
N PHE A 302 -3.01 -17.28 -14.19
CA PHE A 302 -1.86 -18.15 -14.48
C PHE A 302 -2.27 -19.34 -15.36
N TYR A 303 -3.36 -20.03 -15.02
CA TYR A 303 -3.87 -21.15 -15.79
C TYR A 303 -4.19 -20.73 -17.23
N PHE A 304 -4.98 -19.67 -17.44
CA PHE A 304 -5.37 -19.23 -18.78
C PHE A 304 -4.16 -18.79 -19.62
N THR A 305 -3.17 -18.13 -19.01
CA THR A 305 -1.94 -17.72 -19.71
C THR A 305 -1.09 -18.91 -20.16
N LYS A 306 -1.17 -20.05 -19.45
CA LYS A 306 -0.48 -21.28 -19.82
C LYS A 306 -1.23 -22.10 -20.87
N GLN A 307 -2.56 -22.10 -20.76
CA GLN A 307 -3.43 -22.90 -21.63
C GLN A 307 -3.68 -22.24 -22.98
N LEU A 308 -3.79 -20.91 -23.01
CA LEU A 308 -4.16 -20.14 -24.20
C LEU A 308 -3.01 -19.27 -24.68
N ARG A 309 -2.86 -19.16 -26.00
CA ARG A 309 -1.89 -18.27 -26.64
C ARG A 309 -2.56 -16.94 -27.01
N ARG A 310 -1.81 -15.85 -27.12
CA ARG A 310 -2.32 -14.56 -27.63
C ARG A 310 -2.31 -14.53 -29.17
N VAL A 311 -3.01 -15.47 -29.79
CA VAL A 311 -3.13 -15.62 -31.25
C VAL A 311 -4.61 -15.79 -31.63
N PRO A 312 -4.99 -15.52 -32.90
CA PRO A 312 -6.36 -15.71 -33.37
C PRO A 312 -6.89 -17.11 -33.07
N LEU A 313 -8.21 -17.23 -32.89
CA LEU A 313 -8.87 -18.47 -32.47
C LEU A 313 -8.57 -19.64 -33.42
N GLU A 314 -8.43 -19.37 -34.71
CA GLU A 314 -8.14 -20.37 -35.75
C GLU A 314 -6.75 -21.02 -35.59
N GLN A 315 -5.85 -20.37 -34.84
CA GLN A 315 -4.49 -20.85 -34.58
C GLN A 315 -4.34 -21.50 -33.19
N GLN A 316 -5.44 -21.59 -32.43
CA GLN A 316 -5.46 -22.25 -31.13
C GLN A 316 -5.65 -23.76 -31.28
N ASP A 317 -5.22 -24.51 -30.27
CA ASP A 317 -5.62 -25.91 -30.13
C ASP A 317 -7.07 -25.96 -29.63
N GLU A 318 -7.97 -26.58 -30.43
CA GLU A 318 -9.38 -26.74 -30.09
C GLU A 318 -9.59 -27.42 -28.73
N LYS A 319 -8.73 -28.38 -28.37
CA LYS A 319 -8.80 -29.05 -27.06
C LYS A 319 -8.46 -28.09 -25.93
N ALA A 320 -7.40 -27.29 -26.11
CA ALA A 320 -6.99 -26.32 -25.11
C ALA A 320 -8.05 -25.24 -24.90
N VAL A 321 -8.70 -24.78 -25.97
CA VAL A 321 -9.83 -23.83 -25.91
C VAL A 321 -11.04 -24.44 -25.21
N SER A 322 -11.41 -25.68 -25.54
CA SER A 322 -12.52 -26.38 -24.88
C SER A 322 -12.26 -26.57 -23.38
N GLU A 323 -11.04 -26.95 -22.99
CA GLU A 323 -10.66 -27.07 -21.58
C GLU A 323 -10.71 -25.73 -20.86
N ALA A 324 -10.14 -24.67 -21.46
CA ALA A 324 -10.17 -23.34 -20.89
C ALA A 324 -11.60 -22.80 -20.74
N SER A 325 -12.49 -23.04 -21.72
CA SER A 325 -13.91 -22.69 -21.64
C SER A 325 -14.62 -23.43 -20.52
N ASN A 326 -14.34 -24.72 -20.34
CA ASN A 326 -14.91 -25.53 -19.26
C ASN A 326 -14.44 -25.01 -17.89
N VAL A 327 -13.15 -24.71 -17.74
CA VAL A 327 -12.60 -24.14 -16.51
C VAL A 327 -13.18 -22.77 -16.22
N LEU A 328 -13.29 -21.89 -17.22
CA LEU A 328 -13.94 -20.58 -17.09
C LEU A 328 -15.39 -20.72 -16.63
N PHE A 329 -16.16 -21.62 -17.25
CA PHE A 329 -17.54 -21.89 -16.85
C PHE A 329 -17.65 -22.37 -15.40
N LEU A 330 -16.78 -23.31 -14.99
CA LEU A 330 -16.75 -23.81 -13.61
C LEU A 330 -16.35 -22.72 -12.61
N LEU A 331 -15.36 -21.89 -12.94
CA LEU A 331 -14.93 -20.77 -12.11
C LEU A 331 -16.04 -19.72 -11.97
N ILE A 332 -16.66 -19.28 -13.07
CA ILE A 332 -17.78 -18.33 -13.03
C ILE A 332 -18.91 -18.90 -12.17
N ARG A 333 -19.26 -20.18 -12.36
CA ARG A 333 -20.31 -20.83 -11.56
C ARG A 333 -19.95 -20.85 -10.07
N PHE A 334 -18.73 -21.25 -9.73
CA PHE A 334 -18.25 -21.29 -8.35
C PHE A 334 -18.27 -19.88 -7.72
N MET A 335 -17.71 -18.88 -8.41
CA MET A 335 -17.63 -17.50 -7.92
C MET A 335 -19.02 -16.86 -7.80
N THR A 336 -19.95 -17.18 -8.70
CA THR A 336 -21.36 -16.76 -8.59
C THR A 336 -22.00 -17.34 -7.34
N LEU A 337 -21.86 -18.65 -7.10
CA LEU A 337 -22.41 -19.31 -5.92
C LEU A 337 -21.80 -18.76 -4.63
N PHE A 338 -20.50 -18.50 -4.62
CA PHE A 338 -19.80 -17.87 -3.50
C PHE A 338 -20.29 -16.44 -3.25
N GLY A 339 -20.37 -15.61 -4.29
CA GLY A 339 -20.88 -14.24 -4.18
C GLY A 339 -22.34 -14.19 -3.74
N LEU A 340 -23.19 -15.09 -4.25
CA LEU A 340 -24.58 -15.20 -3.84
C LEU A 340 -24.71 -15.67 -2.39
N SER A 341 -23.84 -16.57 -1.91
CA SER A 341 -23.85 -16.94 -0.50
C SER A 341 -23.45 -15.76 0.39
N ALA A 342 -22.49 -14.92 -0.03
CA ALA A 342 -22.16 -13.69 0.66
C ALA A 342 -23.36 -12.72 0.72
N VAL A 343 -24.17 -12.62 -0.34
CA VAL A 343 -25.39 -11.80 -0.33
C VAL A 343 -26.47 -12.41 0.56
N PHE A 344 -26.88 -13.65 0.31
CA PHE A 344 -28.03 -14.27 0.98
C PHE A 344 -27.77 -14.61 2.45
N LEU A 345 -26.53 -14.95 2.82
CA LEU A 345 -26.16 -15.22 4.20
C LEU A 345 -25.60 -13.97 4.89
N GLY A 346 -24.81 -13.17 4.20
CA GLY A 346 -24.11 -12.01 4.76
C GLY A 346 -25.02 -10.83 5.06
N VAL A 347 -25.95 -10.48 4.16
CA VAL A 347 -26.86 -9.33 4.37
C VAL A 347 -27.71 -9.47 5.64
N PRO A 348 -28.32 -10.65 5.93
CA PRO A 348 -29.08 -10.84 7.18
C PRO A 348 -28.22 -10.79 8.45
N ILE A 349 -26.99 -11.32 8.40
CA ILE A 349 -26.11 -11.40 9.59
C ILE A 349 -25.19 -10.17 9.75
N ALA A 350 -25.21 -9.23 8.81
CA ALA A 350 -24.32 -8.07 8.78
C ALA A 350 -24.28 -7.32 10.13
N LYS A 351 -25.45 -7.03 10.71
CA LYS A 351 -25.55 -6.39 12.03
C LYS A 351 -24.91 -7.23 13.14
N THR A 352 -25.12 -8.55 13.12
CA THR A 352 -24.56 -9.48 14.11
C THR A 352 -23.04 -9.54 14.03
N VAL A 353 -22.49 -9.59 12.81
CA VAL A 353 -21.04 -9.59 12.59
C VAL A 353 -20.42 -8.28 13.11
N LEU A 354 -21.05 -7.14 12.84
CA LEU A 354 -20.58 -5.85 13.35
C LEU A 354 -20.72 -5.75 14.88
N ALA A 355 -21.82 -6.25 15.45
CA ALA A 355 -22.02 -6.30 16.90
C ALA A 355 -20.92 -7.13 17.58
N LEU A 356 -20.52 -8.26 16.98
CA LEU A 356 -19.43 -9.09 17.49
C LEU A 356 -18.07 -8.39 17.39
N TYR A 357 -17.84 -7.59 16.34
CA TYR A 357 -16.55 -6.97 16.08
C TYR A 357 -16.32 -5.67 16.85
N GLY A 358 -17.32 -4.79 16.90
CA GLY A 358 -17.19 -3.46 17.49
C GLY A 358 -18.42 -2.99 18.27
N GLY A 359 -19.41 -3.87 18.50
CA GLY A 359 -20.57 -3.57 19.34
C GLY A 359 -21.52 -2.49 18.80
N GLU A 360 -22.12 -1.72 19.71
CA GLU A 360 -23.04 -0.62 19.40
C GLU A 360 -22.40 0.47 18.54
N THR A 361 -21.10 0.68 18.75
CA THR A 361 -20.24 1.62 18.05
C THR A 361 -20.36 1.45 16.52
N LEU A 362 -20.38 0.20 16.02
CA LEU A 362 -20.52 -0.09 14.59
C LEU A 362 -21.95 -0.37 14.13
N THR A 363 -22.90 -0.60 15.04
CA THR A 363 -24.27 -1.01 14.70
C THR A 363 -25.31 0.09 14.83
N SER A 364 -24.99 1.20 15.50
CA SER A 364 -25.89 2.34 15.73
C SER A 364 -25.95 3.35 14.58
N SER A 365 -24.99 3.31 13.65
CA SER A 365 -24.83 4.26 12.54
C SER A 365 -25.05 3.60 11.17
N VAL A 366 -24.40 4.11 10.11
CA VAL A 366 -24.44 3.58 8.73
C VAL A 366 -23.79 2.20 8.58
N GLY A 367 -23.12 1.68 9.61
CA GLY A 367 -22.33 0.44 9.56
C GLY A 367 -23.06 -0.78 9.00
N PRO A 368 -24.26 -1.17 9.51
CA PRO A 368 -24.99 -2.33 8.99
C PRO A 368 -25.33 -2.19 7.51
N PHE A 369 -25.76 -1.00 7.08
CA PHE A 369 -26.06 -0.74 5.68
C PHE A 369 -24.81 -0.88 4.79
N LEU A 370 -23.68 -0.30 5.21
CA LEU A 370 -22.41 -0.44 4.50
C LEU A 370 -21.95 -1.89 4.40
N MET A 371 -22.11 -2.68 5.47
CA MET A 371 -21.74 -4.10 5.47
C MET A 371 -22.63 -4.91 4.53
N GLN A 372 -23.92 -4.59 4.46
CA GLN A 372 -24.86 -5.20 3.51
C GLN A 372 -24.49 -4.86 2.06
N LEU A 373 -24.13 -3.61 1.77
CA LEU A 373 -23.62 -3.21 0.45
C LEU A 373 -22.33 -3.95 0.11
N ASN A 374 -21.42 -4.12 1.07
CA ASN A 374 -20.20 -4.89 0.88
C ASN A 374 -20.48 -6.37 0.54
N CYS A 375 -21.50 -6.98 1.13
CA CYS A 375 -21.92 -8.33 0.73
C CYS A 375 -22.35 -8.37 -0.75
N GLY A 376 -23.04 -7.34 -1.25
CA GLY A 376 -23.35 -7.18 -2.67
C GLY A 376 -22.10 -6.96 -3.53
N LEU A 377 -21.16 -6.14 -3.06
CA LEU A 377 -19.91 -5.86 -3.76
C LEU A 377 -19.04 -7.12 -3.95
N ILE A 378 -19.02 -8.02 -2.97
CA ILE A 378 -18.28 -9.30 -3.07
C ILE A 378 -18.74 -10.11 -4.29
N LEU A 379 -20.03 -10.12 -4.62
CA LEU A 379 -20.53 -10.81 -5.82
C LEU A 379 -19.98 -10.19 -7.10
N LEU A 380 -19.97 -8.86 -7.19
CA LEU A 380 -19.45 -8.16 -8.37
C LEU A 380 -17.95 -8.39 -8.53
N LEU A 381 -17.19 -8.27 -7.45
CA LEU A 381 -15.74 -8.51 -7.45
C LEU A 381 -15.39 -9.96 -7.80
N ALA A 382 -16.17 -10.92 -7.30
CA ALA A 382 -15.94 -12.34 -7.58
C ALA A 382 -16.07 -12.67 -9.08
N LEU A 383 -17.05 -12.06 -9.76
CA LEU A 383 -17.24 -12.22 -11.19
C LEU A 383 -16.21 -11.43 -12.00
N ASN A 384 -15.94 -10.18 -11.59
CA ASN A 384 -15.00 -9.31 -12.25
C ASN A 384 -13.58 -9.90 -12.27
N GLY A 385 -13.05 -10.37 -11.13
CA GLY A 385 -11.68 -10.91 -11.07
C GLY A 385 -11.44 -12.08 -12.03
N VAL A 386 -12.33 -13.08 -12.07
CA VAL A 386 -12.15 -14.23 -12.98
C VAL A 386 -12.31 -13.85 -14.45
N THR A 387 -13.28 -13.00 -14.78
CA THR A 387 -13.51 -12.58 -16.17
C THR A 387 -12.40 -11.66 -16.68
N GLU A 388 -11.89 -10.76 -15.84
CA GLU A 388 -10.74 -9.92 -16.13
C GLU A 388 -9.46 -10.74 -16.25
N GLY A 389 -9.23 -11.73 -15.37
CA GLY A 389 -8.11 -12.65 -15.48
C GLY A 389 -8.12 -13.43 -16.81
N TYR A 390 -9.29 -13.93 -17.24
CA TYR A 390 -9.43 -14.58 -18.54
C TYR A 390 -9.19 -13.62 -19.71
N ALA A 391 -9.81 -12.43 -19.69
CA ALA A 391 -9.64 -11.43 -20.74
C ALA A 391 -8.17 -11.02 -20.86
N THR A 392 -7.52 -10.69 -19.75
CA THR A 392 -6.10 -10.26 -19.73
C THR A 392 -5.14 -11.37 -20.19
N ALA A 393 -5.48 -12.63 -19.96
CA ALA A 393 -4.69 -13.76 -20.44
C ALA A 393 -4.78 -13.93 -21.97
N THR A 394 -5.94 -13.67 -22.56
CA THR A 394 -6.26 -13.99 -23.96
C THR A 394 -6.08 -12.83 -24.93
N VAL A 395 -6.33 -11.60 -24.48
CA VAL A 395 -6.36 -10.38 -25.29
C VAL A 395 -4.95 -10.01 -25.81
N SER A 396 -4.90 -9.44 -27.02
CA SER A 396 -3.65 -8.99 -27.63
C SER A 396 -3.06 -7.77 -26.91
N LYS A 397 -1.77 -7.47 -27.13
CA LYS A 397 -1.12 -6.32 -26.49
C LYS A 397 -1.81 -4.98 -26.82
N ALA A 398 -2.25 -4.80 -28.07
CA ALA A 398 -2.90 -3.58 -28.52
C ALA A 398 -4.29 -3.38 -27.87
N GLU A 399 -5.05 -4.46 -27.72
CA GLU A 399 -6.35 -4.42 -27.07
C GLU A 399 -6.21 -4.25 -25.55
N LEU A 400 -5.17 -4.80 -24.93
CA LEU A 400 -4.85 -4.58 -23.52
C LEU A 400 -4.52 -3.09 -23.26
N ASP A 401 -3.71 -2.46 -24.10
CA ASP A 401 -3.40 -1.03 -24.01
C ASP A 401 -4.66 -0.16 -24.17
N MET A 402 -5.60 -0.60 -25.01
CA MET A 402 -6.89 0.07 -25.20
C MET A 402 -7.83 -0.13 -23.99
N TYR A 403 -7.92 -1.33 -23.44
CA TYR A 403 -8.66 -1.64 -22.21
C TYR A 403 -8.21 -0.76 -21.04
N VAL A 404 -6.89 -0.66 -20.83
CA VAL A 404 -6.32 0.22 -19.80
C VAL A 404 -6.73 1.68 -20.02
N LYS A 405 -6.69 2.17 -21.27
CA LYS A 405 -7.15 3.54 -21.59
C LYS A 405 -8.63 3.76 -21.27
N TYR A 406 -9.50 2.79 -21.56
CA TYR A 406 -10.93 2.92 -21.26
C TYR A 406 -11.20 2.94 -19.75
N ILE A 407 -10.52 2.12 -18.96
CA ILE A 407 -10.63 2.18 -17.50
C ILE A 407 -10.23 3.57 -16.99
N PHE A 408 -9.10 4.10 -17.46
CA PHE A 408 -8.68 5.45 -17.08
C PHE A 408 -9.71 6.51 -17.48
N LEU A 409 -10.25 6.45 -18.71
CA LEU A 409 -11.27 7.41 -19.17
C LEU A 409 -12.56 7.32 -18.37
N PHE A 410 -13.05 6.11 -18.07
CA PHE A 410 -14.27 5.90 -17.30
C PHE A 410 -14.14 6.47 -15.87
N PHE A 411 -12.98 6.28 -15.24
CA PHE A 411 -12.73 6.79 -13.89
C PHE A 411 -12.72 8.33 -13.83
N PHE A 412 -12.19 9.02 -14.84
CA PHE A 412 -12.16 10.50 -14.86
C PHE A 412 -13.46 11.13 -15.40
N ALA A 413 -14.40 10.34 -15.91
CA ALA A 413 -15.68 10.82 -16.42
C ALA A 413 -16.80 10.81 -15.37
N ILE A 414 -16.57 10.16 -14.21
CA ILE A 414 -17.43 10.15 -13.02
C ILE A 414 -16.89 11.18 -12.04
#